data_AF-Q7Y898-F1
#
_entry.id   AF-Q7Y898-F1
#
_cell.length_a   1.000
_cell.length_b   1.000
_cell.length_c   1.000
_cell.angle_alpha   90.00
_cell.angle_beta   90.00
_cell.angle_gamma   90.00
#
_symmetry.space_group_name_H-M   'P 1'
#
loop_
_entity.id
_entity.type
_entity.pdbx_description
1 polymer ?
#
loop_
_entity_poly.entity_id
_entity_poly.type
_entity_poly.pdbx_seq_one_letter_code
_entity_poly.pdbx_strand_id
1 'polypeptide(L)' 'HLLFLHETGSNNPSGIPSNMDKIPFHPYYTIKDILGALLLIMAL' A
#
# COMPACT_ATOMS: atom_id res chain seq x y z
N HIS A 1 -5.35 -14.50 -3.87
CA HIS A 1 -5.54 -13.08 -4.20
C HIS A 1 -4.23 -12.31 -4.07
N LEU A 2 -3.67 -12.18 -2.86
CA LEU A 2 -2.41 -11.43 -2.64
C LEU A 2 -1.22 -11.96 -3.45
N LEU A 3 -1.09 -13.28 -3.66
CA LEU A 3 -0.03 -13.84 -4.51
C LEU A 3 -0.06 -13.27 -5.95
N PHE A 4 -1.25 -13.20 -6.57
CA PHE A 4 -1.37 -12.62 -7.92
C PHE A 4 -1.14 -11.10 -7.92
N LEU A 5 -1.55 -10.40 -6.87
CA LEU A 5 -1.26 -8.97 -6.70
C LEU A 5 0.25 -8.73 -6.52
N HIS A 6 0.98 -9.64 -5.88
CA HIS A 6 2.43 -9.54 -5.72
C HIS A 6 3.18 -9.71 -7.04
N GLU A 7 2.69 -10.57 -7.94
CA GLU A 7 3.29 -10.74 -9.28
C GLU A 7 3.17 -9.47 -10.13
N THR A 8 2.03 -8.76 -10.07
CA THR A 8 1.79 -7.54 -10.88
C THR A 8 2.16 -6.24 -10.18
N GLY A 9 2.15 -6.24 -8.84
CA GLY A 9 2.16 -5.04 -8.01
C GLY A 9 0.81 -4.32 -7.95
N SER A 10 0.70 -3.36 -7.02
CA SER A 10 -0.46 -2.48 -6.89
C SER A 10 -0.52 -1.45 -8.01
N ASN A 11 -1.72 -1.13 -8.48
CA ASN A 11 -1.96 0.02 -9.34
C ASN A 11 -1.93 1.32 -8.53
N ASN A 12 -1.85 2.46 -9.20
CA ASN A 12 -1.85 3.80 -8.60
C ASN A 12 -3.02 4.65 -9.12
N PRO A 13 -3.33 5.80 -8.47
CA PRO A 13 -4.49 6.61 -8.82
C PRO A 13 -4.50 7.15 -10.26
N SER A 14 -3.35 7.34 -10.89
CA SER A 14 -3.28 7.81 -12.28
C SER A 14 -3.43 6.68 -13.30
N GLY A 15 -3.35 5.41 -12.87
CA GLY A 15 -3.49 4.24 -13.75
C GLY A 15 -2.35 4.07 -14.76
N ILE A 16 -1.27 4.85 -14.64
CA ILE A 16 -0.07 4.80 -15.49
C ILE A 16 0.95 3.88 -14.82
N PRO A 17 1.81 3.13 -15.55
CA PRO A 17 2.82 2.29 -14.92
C PRO A 17 3.73 3.04 -13.95
N SER A 18 3.81 2.60 -12.68
CA SER A 18 4.62 3.22 -11.62
C SER A 18 6.02 2.62 -11.47
N ASN A 19 6.49 1.84 -12.44
CA ASN A 19 7.76 1.10 -12.33
C ASN A 19 8.99 1.99 -12.09
N MET A 20 8.95 3.25 -12.54
CA MET A 20 10.05 4.20 -12.37
C MET A 20 10.09 4.85 -10.98
N ASP A 21 8.97 4.86 -10.25
CA ASP A 21 8.80 5.61 -9.00
C ASP A 21 8.39 4.70 -7.83
N LYS A 22 8.90 3.46 -7.79
CA LYS A 22 8.62 2.52 -6.69
C LYS A 22 9.41 2.87 -5.44
N ILE A 23 8.72 2.92 -4.30
CA ILE A 23 9.32 3.00 -2.96
C ILE A 23 9.11 1.67 -2.21
N PRO A 24 9.99 1.30 -1.27
CA PRO A 24 9.83 0.07 -0.51
C PRO A 24 8.59 0.10 0.39
N PHE A 25 8.02 -1.07 0.68
CA PHE A 25 6.83 -1.17 1.55
C PHE A 25 7.12 -0.67 2.98
N HIS A 26 8.26 -1.11 3.54
CA HIS A 26 8.77 -0.61 4.82
C HIS A 26 9.82 0.47 4.57
N PRO A 27 9.77 1.63 5.27
CA PRO A 27 8.86 1.97 6.38
C PRO A 27 7.52 2.61 5.96
N TYR A 28 7.40 3.02 4.69
CA TYR A 28 6.38 3.97 4.24
C TYR A 28 4.94 3.48 4.41
N TYR A 29 4.59 2.35 3.78
CA TYR A 29 3.23 1.81 3.84
C TYR A 29 2.96 1.13 5.17
N THR A 30 3.98 0.56 5.83
CA THR A 30 3.84 -0.01 7.18
C THR A 30 3.30 1.02 8.18
N ILE A 31 3.88 2.23 8.22
CA ILE A 31 3.43 3.28 9.16
C ILE A 31 2.04 3.80 8.76
N LYS A 32 1.79 3.98 7.46
CA LYS A 32 0.48 4.39 6.95
C LYS A 32 -0.63 3.42 7.36
N ASP A 33 -0.38 2.12 7.26
CA ASP A 33 -1.34 1.07 7.60
C ASP A 33 -1.56 1.00 9.11
N ILE A 34 -0.51 1.13 9.93
CA ILE A 34 -0.65 1.20 11.40
C ILE A 34 -1.50 2.39 11.81
N LEU A 35 -1.28 3.58 11.22
CA LEU A 35 -2.12 4.75 11.48
C LEU A 35 -3.59 4.47 11.12
N GLY A 36 -3.85 3.86 9.97
CA GLY A 36 -5.19 3.45 9.56
C GLY A 36 -5.84 2.47 10.54
N ALA A 37 -5.10 1.47 11.01
CA ALA A 37 -5.56 0.52 12.01
C ALA A 37 -5.87 1.19 13.36
N LEU A 38 -5.03 2.14 13.81
CA LEU A 38 -5.28 2.91 15.02
C LEU A 38 -6.55 3.74 14.92
N LEU A 39 -6.77 4.42 13.78
CA LEU A 39 -8.01 5.16 13.52
C LEU A 39 -9.24 4.25 13.55
N LEU A 40 -9.14 3.06 12.95
CA LEU A 40 -10.22 2.07 13.01
C LEU A 40 -10.51 1.63 14.44
N ILE A 41 -9.47 1.32 15.24
CA ILE A 41 -9.62 0.94 16.65
C ILE A 41 -10.25 2.07 17.48
N MET A 42 -9.88 3.33 17.22
CA MET A 42 -10.45 4.48 17.92
C MET A 42 -11.91 4.78 17.54
N ALA A 43 -12.34 4.37 16.35
CA ALA A 43 -13.70 4.58 15.86
C ALA A 43 -14.69 3.47 16.26
N LEU A 44 -14.19 2.33 16.74
CA LEU A 44 -14.96 1.20 17.28
C LEU A 44 -15.26 1.42 18.77
#